data_AF-V6S2Q8-F1
#
_entry.id   AF-V6S2Q8-F1
#
_cell.length_a   1.000
_cell.length_b   1.000
_cell.length_c   1.000
_cell.angle_alpha   90.00
_cell.angle_beta   90.00
_cell.angle_gamma   90.00
#
_symmetry.space_group_name_H-M   'P 1'
#
loop_
_entity.id
_entity.type
_entity.pdbx_description
1 polymer ?
#
loop_
_entity_poly.entity_id
_entity_poly.type
_entity_poly.pdbx_seq_one_letter_code
_entity_poly.pdbx_strand_id
1 'polypeptide(L)'
;MKIQITFIILLFFISCKKDDTEKSIQNLENQSQNLIKSTDTSKIGKVVFEKHPAFGIIIYQNHSLFDENLNEIGQIYSKGFEKVHIVERTKMMYNLKNSSEDCEKAYFIKIKYNNQECIIFGKEVFEINTEQLFSFKNLDGEKFSLFPVTNFEMGASDENGLTGCDDYSILIIENKTRQNFASIRYPINGTNRNIQKLEKAVLIHDEGSDEIIQNVSIKNDTLVIGIKAIYQEGGSSYNLKTTFKDNFSKSIITDKINFEEEE
;
A
#
# COMPACT_ATOMS: atom_id res chain seq x y z
N MET A 1 21.91 -4.12 -56.72
CA MET A 1 22.32 -5.38 -57.38
C MET A 1 22.35 -6.47 -56.31
N LYS A 2 21.80 -7.67 -56.56
CA LYS A 2 21.81 -8.78 -55.58
C LYS A 2 23.03 -9.68 -55.82
N ILE A 3 23.75 -10.05 -54.76
CA ILE A 3 24.54 -11.29 -54.70
C ILE A 3 24.32 -11.91 -53.32
N GLN A 4 23.85 -13.16 -53.29
CA GLN A 4 23.99 -14.06 -52.15
C GLN A 4 25.10 -15.06 -52.51
N ILE A 5 25.94 -15.42 -51.54
CA ILE A 5 26.68 -16.69 -51.56
C ILE A 5 26.51 -17.30 -50.16
N THR A 6 26.35 -18.62 -50.12
CA THR A 6 25.94 -19.41 -48.94
C THR A 6 26.90 -20.59 -48.77
N PHE A 7 26.90 -21.21 -47.58
CA PHE A 7 27.58 -22.49 -47.27
C PHE A 7 29.14 -22.43 -47.26
N ILE A 8 29.89 -23.41 -46.72
CA ILE A 8 29.56 -24.76 -46.22
C ILE A 8 30.50 -25.19 -45.05
N ILE A 9 30.01 -26.05 -44.13
CA ILE A 9 30.61 -27.30 -43.54
C ILE A 9 32.17 -27.42 -43.42
N LEU A 10 32.79 -28.09 -42.43
CA LEU A 10 32.46 -28.78 -41.15
C LEU A 10 33.80 -29.40 -40.61
N LEU A 11 33.87 -29.82 -39.32
CA LEU A 11 34.78 -30.82 -38.65
C LEU A 11 36.07 -31.32 -39.39
N PHE A 12 37.21 -31.60 -38.72
CA PHE A 12 37.37 -32.82 -37.90
C PHE A 12 38.64 -32.85 -37.00
N PHE A 13 38.44 -33.08 -35.69
CA PHE A 13 39.09 -34.12 -34.84
C PHE A 13 40.64 -34.20 -34.61
N ILE A 14 40.98 -35.12 -33.69
CA ILE A 14 42.29 -35.73 -33.35
C ILE A 14 43.16 -34.86 -32.40
N SER A 15 43.33 -35.10 -31.09
CA SER A 15 43.23 -36.27 -30.16
C SER A 15 44.56 -36.92 -29.77
N CYS A 16 44.84 -36.90 -28.47
CA CYS A 16 45.34 -38.02 -27.64
C CYS A 16 44.96 -37.68 -26.18
N LYS A 17 44.45 -38.58 -25.30
CA LYS A 17 44.90 -39.92 -24.87
C LYS A 17 46.29 -39.88 -24.21
N LYS A 18 46.62 -40.60 -23.13
CA LYS A 18 45.92 -41.46 -22.11
C LYS A 18 46.96 -41.55 -20.93
N ASP A 19 46.75 -42.10 -19.73
CA ASP A 19 45.72 -43.03 -19.28
C ASP A 19 45.43 -43.05 -17.75
N ASP A 20 44.32 -43.72 -17.42
CA ASP A 20 43.81 -44.29 -16.15
C ASP A 20 44.80 -44.51 -14.98
N THR A 21 44.42 -44.31 -13.72
CA THR A 21 43.97 -45.35 -12.72
C THR A 21 44.09 -44.71 -11.31
N GLU A 22 43.26 -44.81 -10.25
CA GLU A 22 41.91 -45.34 -9.88
C GLU A 22 41.48 -44.55 -8.57
N LYS A 23 40.47 -44.81 -7.71
CA LYS A 23 39.44 -45.85 -7.48
C LYS A 23 38.20 -45.30 -6.70
N SER A 24 37.03 -45.89 -6.93
CA SER A 24 35.85 -46.11 -6.05
C SER A 24 35.64 -45.38 -4.68
N ILE A 25 34.60 -44.54 -4.61
CA ILE A 25 33.47 -44.52 -3.63
C ILE A 25 33.76 -44.64 -2.12
N GLN A 26 33.45 -43.59 -1.31
CA GLN A 26 32.32 -43.58 -0.34
C GLN A 26 32.09 -42.21 0.38
N ASN A 27 30.83 -41.98 0.78
CA ASN A 27 30.31 -41.07 1.83
C ASN A 27 30.91 -39.67 2.04
N LEU A 28 30.14 -38.64 1.66
CA LEU A 28 30.23 -37.29 2.24
C LEU A 28 29.01 -37.07 3.16
N GLU A 29 29.12 -37.46 4.42
CA GLU A 29 28.04 -37.31 5.41
C GLU A 29 28.61 -37.05 6.82
N ASN A 30 27.83 -36.37 7.67
CA ASN A 30 28.11 -36.08 9.09
C ASN A 30 29.22 -35.05 9.39
N GLN A 31 28.85 -33.76 9.43
CA GLN A 31 29.03 -32.96 10.65
C GLN A 31 28.18 -31.67 10.66
N SER A 32 26.93 -31.79 11.13
CA SER A 32 26.26 -30.75 11.94
C SER A 32 24.98 -31.32 12.55
N GLN A 33 25.04 -31.77 13.79
CA GLN A 33 23.86 -31.93 14.64
C GLN A 33 23.84 -30.78 15.67
N ASN A 34 22.65 -30.50 16.20
CA ASN A 34 22.37 -29.52 17.26
C ASN A 34 22.47 -28.04 16.84
N LEU A 35 21.41 -27.55 16.19
CA LEU A 35 20.59 -26.54 16.85
C LEU A 35 19.14 -26.52 16.33
N ILE A 36 18.32 -27.43 16.88
CA ILE A 36 16.87 -27.24 16.84
C ILE A 36 16.53 -26.12 17.84
N LYS A 37 16.46 -24.89 17.34
CA LYS A 37 15.38 -23.99 17.73
C LYS A 37 14.41 -23.94 16.55
N SER A 38 13.43 -24.83 16.58
CA SER A 38 12.20 -24.63 15.85
C SER A 38 11.58 -23.32 16.33
N THR A 39 11.63 -22.27 15.52
CA THR A 39 10.66 -21.18 15.64
C THR A 39 9.28 -21.81 15.56
N ASP A 40 8.40 -21.47 16.49
CA ASP A 40 7.18 -22.24 16.73
C ASP A 40 6.21 -22.07 15.56
N THR A 41 6.28 -22.99 14.59
CA THR A 41 5.17 -23.27 13.67
C THR A 41 4.08 -23.97 14.46
N SER A 42 3.49 -23.19 15.38
CA SER A 42 2.21 -23.52 15.99
C SER A 42 1.24 -23.86 14.88
N LYS A 43 0.32 -24.79 15.13
CA LYS A 43 -0.70 -25.14 14.15
C LYS A 43 -1.63 -23.94 14.00
N ILE A 44 -1.31 -23.05 13.04
CA ILE A 44 -2.18 -21.96 12.64
C ILE A 44 -3.54 -22.58 12.35
N GLY A 45 -4.50 -22.30 13.24
CA GLY A 45 -5.87 -22.78 13.06
C GLY A 45 -6.39 -22.27 11.72
N LYS A 46 -7.20 -23.09 11.02
CA LYS A 46 -7.69 -22.76 9.68
C LYS A 46 -8.09 -21.28 9.63
N VAL A 47 -7.44 -20.53 8.73
CA VAL A 47 -7.58 -19.09 8.59
C VAL A 47 -9.07 -18.73 8.50
N VAL A 48 -9.49 -17.79 9.35
CA VAL A 48 -10.90 -17.39 9.47
C VAL A 48 -11.06 -16.00 8.89
N PHE A 49 -11.86 -15.92 7.83
CA PHE A 49 -12.34 -14.68 7.25
C PHE A 49 -13.66 -14.25 7.90
N GLU A 50 -13.92 -12.94 7.89
CA GLU A 50 -15.19 -12.33 8.23
C GLU A 50 -15.60 -11.32 7.16
N LYS A 51 -16.92 -11.14 6.98
CA LYS A 51 -17.46 -10.28 5.93
C LYS A 51 -17.17 -8.82 6.23
N HIS A 52 -16.50 -8.16 5.30
CA HIS A 52 -16.15 -6.74 5.34
C HIS A 52 -16.52 -6.09 4.00
N PRO A 53 -17.83 -5.92 3.70
CA PRO A 53 -18.29 -5.46 2.39
C PRO A 53 -18.06 -3.96 2.20
N ALA A 54 -16.97 -3.60 1.53
CA ALA A 54 -16.51 -2.22 1.40
C ALA A 54 -15.97 -1.91 -0.01
N PHE A 55 -15.70 -0.63 -0.29
CA PHE A 55 -14.93 -0.24 -1.47
C PHE A 55 -13.50 0.07 -1.06
N GLY A 56 -12.54 -0.39 -1.86
CA GLY A 56 -11.12 -0.10 -1.67
C GLY A 56 -10.45 0.42 -2.94
N ILE A 57 -9.19 0.77 -2.81
CA ILE A 57 -8.27 1.12 -3.90
C ILE A 57 -6.99 0.31 -3.72
N ILE A 58 -6.52 -0.31 -4.80
CA ILE A 58 -5.13 -0.79 -4.93
C ILE A 58 -4.30 0.28 -5.66
N ILE A 59 -3.11 0.56 -5.16
CA ILE A 59 -2.20 1.60 -5.68
C ILE A 59 -1.16 0.95 -6.62
N TYR A 60 -0.48 1.71 -7.49
CA TYR A 60 0.46 1.23 -8.50
C TYR A 60 1.61 0.38 -7.92
N GLN A 61 1.55 -0.94 -8.10
CA GLN A 61 2.62 -1.91 -7.84
C GLN A 61 2.25 -3.30 -8.38
N ASN A 62 3.17 -4.25 -8.25
CA ASN A 62 2.78 -5.66 -8.15
C ASN A 62 2.29 -5.92 -6.72
N HIS A 63 1.19 -6.64 -6.57
CA HIS A 63 0.61 -7.06 -5.28
C HIS A 63 0.67 -8.58 -5.21
N SER A 64 1.06 -9.14 -4.07
CA SER A 64 1.19 -10.61 -3.95
C SER A 64 -0.17 -11.25 -3.71
N LEU A 65 -0.50 -12.29 -4.50
CA LEU A 65 -1.69 -13.10 -4.33
C LEU A 65 -1.44 -14.25 -3.37
N PHE A 66 -2.40 -14.55 -2.51
CA PHE A 66 -2.33 -15.61 -1.52
C PHE A 66 -3.47 -16.64 -1.66
N ASP A 67 -3.25 -17.86 -1.17
CA ASP A 67 -4.30 -18.87 -1.00
C ASP A 67 -5.03 -18.73 0.36
N GLU A 68 -6.07 -19.53 0.57
CA GLU A 68 -6.82 -19.61 1.84
C GLU A 68 -5.98 -20.16 3.04
N ASN A 69 -4.72 -20.51 2.81
CA ASN A 69 -3.74 -20.90 3.84
C ASN A 69 -2.61 -19.86 3.99
N LEU A 70 -2.70 -18.71 3.31
CA LEU A 70 -1.74 -17.59 3.31
C LEU A 70 -0.37 -17.93 2.68
N ASN A 71 -0.32 -18.90 1.76
CA ASN A 71 0.83 -19.11 0.87
C ASN A 71 0.74 -18.15 -0.32
N GLU A 72 1.86 -17.53 -0.73
CA GLU A 72 1.93 -16.77 -1.97
C GLU A 72 1.79 -17.70 -3.20
N ILE A 73 0.87 -17.37 -4.11
CA ILE A 73 0.52 -18.17 -5.31
C ILE A 73 0.72 -17.44 -6.63
N GLY A 74 1.06 -16.14 -6.61
CA GLY A 74 1.24 -15.31 -7.80
C GLY A 74 1.23 -13.84 -7.47
N GLN A 75 1.07 -12.98 -8.49
CA GLN A 75 0.98 -11.53 -8.32
C GLN A 75 -0.07 -10.93 -9.28
N ILE A 76 -0.72 -9.84 -8.88
CA ILE A 76 -1.48 -8.96 -9.77
C ILE A 76 -0.74 -7.64 -9.94
N TYR A 77 -0.95 -6.96 -11.07
CA TYR A 77 -0.36 -5.65 -11.36
C TYR A 77 -1.47 -4.62 -11.57
N SER A 78 -1.40 -3.50 -10.86
CA SER A 78 -2.30 -2.35 -11.03
C SER A 78 -1.64 -1.24 -11.83
N LYS A 79 -2.36 -0.70 -12.82
CA LYS A 79 -1.90 0.39 -13.68
C LYS A 79 -2.31 1.76 -13.13
N GLY A 80 -1.97 2.02 -11.88
CA GLY A 80 -2.28 3.26 -11.17
C GLY A 80 -3.10 3.00 -9.92
N PHE A 81 -4.09 3.85 -9.68
CA PHE A 81 -5.12 3.65 -8.67
C PHE A 81 -6.29 2.90 -9.30
N GLU A 82 -6.60 1.70 -8.81
CA GLU A 82 -7.73 0.89 -9.31
C GLU A 82 -8.70 0.58 -8.17
N LYS A 83 -9.99 0.82 -8.42
CA LYS A 83 -11.06 0.64 -7.42
C LYS A 83 -11.49 -0.82 -7.37
N VAL A 84 -11.51 -1.37 -6.16
CA VAL A 84 -11.85 -2.77 -5.87
C VAL A 84 -13.04 -2.85 -4.92
N HIS A 85 -13.70 -4.00 -4.88
CA HIS A 85 -14.71 -4.30 -3.87
C HIS A 85 -14.12 -5.28 -2.87
N ILE A 86 -14.02 -4.88 -1.61
CA ILE A 86 -13.58 -5.72 -0.50
C ILE A 86 -14.78 -6.57 -0.07
N VAL A 87 -14.55 -7.86 0.17
CA VAL A 87 -15.61 -8.85 0.45
C VAL A 87 -15.45 -9.40 1.87
N GLU A 88 -14.23 -9.79 2.22
CA GLU A 88 -13.88 -10.33 3.54
C GLU A 88 -12.49 -9.85 3.96
N ARG A 89 -12.25 -9.83 5.28
CA ARG A 89 -10.91 -9.67 5.90
C ARG A 89 -10.65 -10.83 6.85
N THR A 90 -9.42 -11.11 7.21
CA THR A 90 -9.14 -12.09 8.28
C THR A 90 -9.59 -11.58 9.65
N LYS A 91 -9.87 -12.49 10.59
CA LYS A 91 -10.25 -12.17 11.98
C LYS A 91 -9.10 -11.72 12.88
N MET A 92 -7.87 -11.77 12.37
CA MET A 92 -6.65 -11.34 13.04
C MET A 92 -5.69 -10.82 11.99
N MET A 93 -4.77 -9.95 12.40
CA MET A 93 -3.64 -9.55 11.57
C MET A 93 -2.55 -10.62 11.59
N TYR A 94 -1.70 -10.60 10.57
CA TYR A 94 -0.57 -11.51 10.38
C TYR A 94 0.65 -10.72 9.92
N ASN A 95 1.86 -11.21 10.24
CA ASN A 95 3.07 -10.79 9.53
C ASN A 95 3.28 -11.64 8.28
N LEU A 96 3.82 -11.02 7.23
CA LEU A 96 4.46 -11.77 6.16
C LEU A 96 5.66 -12.54 6.73
N LYS A 97 5.95 -13.72 6.17
CA LYS A 97 6.87 -14.75 6.71
C LYS A 97 8.28 -14.29 7.08
N ASN A 98 8.72 -13.13 6.57
CA ASN A 98 10.05 -12.56 6.79
C ASN A 98 10.07 -11.35 7.74
N SER A 99 8.92 -10.88 8.23
CA SER A 99 8.83 -9.76 9.18
C SER A 99 8.52 -10.24 10.60
N SER A 100 9.20 -9.63 11.57
CA SER A 100 8.92 -9.78 13.00
C SER A 100 8.57 -8.44 13.66
N GLU A 101 8.33 -7.39 12.87
CA GLU A 101 7.95 -6.07 13.36
C GLU A 101 6.44 -6.05 13.63
N ASP A 102 6.03 -5.44 14.74
CA ASP A 102 4.63 -5.50 15.18
C ASP A 102 3.73 -4.58 14.34
N CYS A 103 4.25 -3.42 13.97
CA CYS A 103 3.59 -2.46 13.09
C CYS A 103 3.50 -2.91 11.62
N GLU A 104 4.19 -3.99 11.22
CA GLU A 104 4.04 -4.58 9.87
C GLU A 104 2.96 -5.67 9.79
N LYS A 105 2.26 -5.95 10.90
CA LYS A 105 1.07 -6.79 10.91
C LYS A 105 0.00 -6.16 10.03
N ALA A 106 -0.63 -6.97 9.17
CA ALA A 106 -1.85 -6.55 8.48
C ALA A 106 -2.87 -7.69 8.40
N TYR A 107 -4.14 -7.34 8.24
CA TYR A 107 -5.16 -8.32 7.86
C TYR A 107 -4.89 -8.84 6.43
N PHE A 108 -5.27 -10.07 6.12
CA PHE A 108 -5.38 -10.50 4.73
C PHE A 108 -6.77 -10.17 4.20
N ILE A 109 -6.83 -9.57 3.01
CA ILE A 109 -8.04 -8.96 2.46
C ILE A 109 -8.46 -9.73 1.20
N LYS A 110 -9.70 -10.22 1.19
CA LYS A 110 -10.33 -10.84 0.04
C LYS A 110 -11.06 -9.77 -0.76
N ILE A 111 -10.50 -9.41 -1.90
CA ILE A 111 -11.08 -8.45 -2.84
C ILE A 111 -11.67 -9.14 -4.07
N LYS A 112 -12.60 -8.46 -4.73
CA LYS A 112 -13.03 -8.78 -6.09
C LYS A 112 -12.31 -7.87 -7.09
N TYR A 113 -11.46 -8.47 -7.93
CA TYR A 113 -10.66 -7.80 -8.96
C TYR A 113 -10.91 -8.45 -10.32
N ASN A 114 -11.23 -7.67 -11.36
CA ASN A 114 -11.53 -8.18 -12.72
C ASN A 114 -12.50 -9.39 -12.77
N ASN A 115 -13.53 -9.36 -11.90
CA ASN A 115 -14.51 -10.42 -11.65
C ASN A 115 -14.00 -11.73 -11.01
N GLN A 116 -12.72 -11.81 -10.63
CA GLN A 116 -12.17 -12.88 -9.81
C GLN A 116 -12.10 -12.46 -8.34
N GLU A 117 -12.10 -13.41 -7.42
CA GLU A 117 -11.82 -13.16 -6.00
C GLU A 117 -10.34 -13.49 -5.72
N CYS A 118 -9.67 -12.58 -5.01
CA CYS A 118 -8.23 -12.62 -4.76
C CYS A 118 -7.98 -12.29 -3.28
N ILE A 119 -7.09 -13.04 -2.62
CA ILE A 119 -6.58 -12.70 -1.28
C ILE A 119 -5.25 -11.99 -1.46
N ILE A 120 -5.10 -10.82 -0.84
CA ILE A 120 -3.90 -9.96 -0.90
C ILE A 120 -3.59 -9.39 0.49
N PHE A 121 -2.37 -8.93 0.72
CA PHE A 121 -1.95 -8.46 2.06
C PHE A 121 -2.48 -7.05 2.34
N GLY A 122 -2.94 -6.80 3.56
CA GLY A 122 -3.69 -5.60 3.93
C GLY A 122 -2.94 -4.27 3.79
N LYS A 123 -1.61 -4.32 3.85
CA LYS A 123 -0.71 -3.19 3.59
C LYS A 123 -0.81 -2.67 2.15
N GLU A 124 -1.28 -3.49 1.21
CA GLU A 124 -1.37 -3.20 -0.23
C GLU A 124 -2.76 -2.68 -0.68
N VAL A 125 -3.78 -2.81 0.19
CA VAL A 125 -5.17 -2.42 -0.08
C VAL A 125 -5.58 -1.28 0.83
N PHE A 126 -6.18 -0.24 0.27
CA PHE A 126 -6.66 0.90 1.04
C PHE A 126 -8.21 0.95 1.00
N GLU A 127 -8.87 0.87 2.15
CA GLU A 127 -10.31 1.07 2.27
C GLU A 127 -10.68 2.53 2.02
N ILE A 128 -11.80 2.79 1.34
CA ILE A 128 -12.31 4.14 1.12
C ILE A 128 -13.12 4.57 2.34
N ASN A 129 -12.65 5.57 3.08
CA ASN A 129 -13.46 6.20 4.12
C ASN A 129 -14.61 6.98 3.46
N THR A 130 -15.81 6.41 3.48
CA THR A 130 -17.02 7.01 2.90
C THR A 130 -17.66 8.08 3.77
N GLU A 131 -17.31 8.17 5.05
CA GLU A 131 -17.85 9.16 5.98
C GLU A 131 -17.21 10.54 5.73
N GLN A 132 -15.92 10.56 5.43
CA GLN A 132 -15.18 11.74 4.98
C GLN A 132 -15.19 11.92 3.43
N LEU A 133 -16.29 11.54 2.75
CA LEU A 133 -16.41 11.69 1.29
C LEU A 133 -17.06 13.03 0.89
N PHE A 134 -16.27 13.90 0.26
CA PHE A 134 -16.70 15.20 -0.22
C PHE A 134 -16.88 15.21 -1.74
N SER A 135 -18.08 15.51 -2.24
CA SER A 135 -18.37 15.62 -3.68
C SER A 135 -18.43 17.08 -4.15
N PHE A 136 -17.76 17.41 -5.25
CA PHE A 136 -17.65 18.78 -5.76
C PHE A 136 -17.54 18.83 -7.31
N LYS A 137 -17.47 20.04 -7.87
CA LYS A 137 -17.22 20.29 -9.30
C LYS A 137 -16.20 21.40 -9.52
N ASN A 138 -15.36 21.28 -10.55
CA ASN A 138 -14.50 22.39 -10.97
C ASN A 138 -15.28 23.43 -11.82
N LEU A 139 -14.60 24.48 -12.28
CA LEU A 139 -15.19 25.54 -13.12
C LEU A 139 -15.76 25.00 -14.45
N ASP A 140 -15.14 23.98 -15.04
CA ASP A 140 -15.60 23.34 -16.29
C ASP A 140 -16.82 22.42 -16.08
N GLY A 141 -17.24 22.22 -14.82
CA GLY A 141 -18.35 21.36 -14.45
C GLY A 141 -18.00 19.87 -14.34
N GLU A 142 -16.73 19.49 -14.46
CA GLU A 142 -16.29 18.12 -14.19
C GLU A 142 -16.58 17.74 -12.74
N LYS A 143 -17.08 16.52 -12.53
CA LYS A 143 -17.48 16.03 -11.21
C LYS A 143 -16.30 15.33 -10.54
N PHE A 144 -16.07 15.66 -9.28
CA PHE A 144 -15.00 15.06 -8.48
C PHE A 144 -15.52 14.57 -7.13
N SER A 145 -14.74 13.73 -6.46
CA SER A 145 -14.83 13.56 -5.02
C SER A 145 -13.45 13.43 -4.39
N LEU A 146 -13.30 13.96 -3.18
CA LEU A 146 -12.16 13.73 -2.29
C LEU A 146 -12.62 12.77 -1.19
N PHE A 147 -11.76 11.83 -0.83
CA PHE A 147 -11.91 10.98 0.35
C PHE A 147 -10.53 10.53 0.87
N PRO A 148 -10.38 10.25 2.17
CA PRO A 148 -9.23 9.52 2.69
C PRO A 148 -9.32 8.04 2.30
N VAL A 149 -8.16 7.39 2.17
CA VAL A 149 -8.05 5.92 2.10
C VAL A 149 -6.99 5.39 3.06
N THR A 150 -7.33 4.37 3.83
CA THR A 150 -6.53 3.81 4.94
C THR A 150 -6.21 2.36 4.64
N ASN A 151 -4.99 1.86 4.92
CA ASN A 151 -4.69 0.44 4.68
C ASN A 151 -5.23 -0.45 5.83
N PHE A 152 -5.00 -1.76 5.75
CA PHE A 152 -5.40 -2.73 6.79
C PHE A 152 -4.22 -3.22 7.64
N GLU A 153 -3.22 -2.36 7.84
CA GLU A 153 -2.05 -2.58 8.70
C GLU A 153 -2.39 -2.32 10.18
N MET A 154 -1.42 -2.50 11.07
CA MET A 154 -1.54 -2.17 12.49
C MET A 154 -1.51 -0.65 12.67
N GLY A 155 -2.70 -0.07 12.89
CA GLY A 155 -2.84 1.34 13.22
C GLY A 155 -2.33 1.69 14.64
N ALA A 156 -2.43 2.97 15.00
CA ALA A 156 -1.91 3.50 16.28
C ALA A 156 -2.62 2.98 17.54
N SER A 157 -3.77 2.30 17.40
CA SER A 157 -4.46 1.62 18.49
C SER A 157 -5.20 0.35 18.03
N ASP A 158 -5.37 -0.59 18.94
CA ASP A 158 -6.12 -1.84 18.78
C ASP A 158 -7.13 -2.04 19.93
N GLU A 159 -7.76 -3.22 20.05
CA GLU A 159 -8.67 -3.51 21.17
C GLU A 159 -8.00 -3.62 22.56
N ASN A 160 -6.67 -3.59 22.62
CA ASN A 160 -5.87 -3.71 23.85
C ASN A 160 -5.28 -2.36 24.30
N GLY A 161 -5.11 -1.39 23.41
CA GLY A 161 -4.69 -0.03 23.73
C GLY A 161 -3.95 0.66 22.59
N LEU A 162 -2.92 1.44 22.95
CA LEU A 162 -1.99 2.08 22.02
C LEU A 162 -0.90 1.10 21.57
N THR A 163 -0.48 1.16 20.31
CA THR A 163 0.40 0.14 19.66
C THR A 163 1.84 0.60 19.44
N GLY A 164 2.12 1.91 19.48
CA GLY A 164 3.39 2.50 19.09
C GLY A 164 3.60 2.67 17.58
N CYS A 165 2.56 2.53 16.76
CA CYS A 165 2.64 2.52 15.29
C CYS A 165 2.20 3.85 14.64
N ASP A 166 2.98 4.35 13.66
CA ASP A 166 2.60 5.47 12.77
C ASP A 166 1.38 5.05 11.90
N ASP A 167 0.28 5.80 11.92
CA ASP A 167 -0.91 5.53 11.09
C ASP A 167 -1.43 6.79 10.36
N TYR A 168 -1.92 6.62 9.13
CA TYR A 168 -2.30 7.71 8.23
C TYR A 168 -3.20 7.29 7.06
N SER A 169 -4.08 8.20 6.64
CA SER A 169 -5.00 8.02 5.51
C SER A 169 -4.59 8.87 4.31
N ILE A 170 -4.33 8.24 3.16
CA ILE A 170 -3.91 8.93 1.92
C ILE A 170 -5.09 9.71 1.33
N LEU A 171 -4.87 10.98 0.94
CA LEU A 171 -5.90 11.80 0.29
C LEU A 171 -6.01 11.49 -1.21
N ILE A 172 -7.15 10.92 -1.62
CA ILE A 172 -7.45 10.52 -3.01
C ILE A 172 -8.58 11.37 -3.59
N ILE A 173 -8.39 11.82 -4.84
CA ILE A 173 -9.39 12.49 -5.66
C ILE A 173 -9.84 11.57 -6.79
N GLU A 174 -11.13 11.25 -6.85
CA GLU A 174 -11.80 10.55 -7.95
C GLU A 174 -12.39 11.60 -8.92
N ASN A 175 -11.96 11.63 -10.19
CA ASN A 175 -12.65 12.38 -11.24
C ASN A 175 -13.78 11.50 -11.80
N LYS A 176 -15.00 11.73 -11.30
CA LYS A 176 -16.23 11.00 -11.67
C LYS A 176 -16.67 11.26 -13.11
N THR A 177 -16.14 12.29 -13.79
CA THR A 177 -16.36 12.50 -15.24
C THR A 177 -15.41 11.65 -16.08
N ARG A 178 -14.14 11.50 -15.67
CA ARG A 178 -13.08 10.80 -16.44
C ARG A 178 -12.82 9.36 -15.99
N GLN A 179 -13.45 8.91 -14.90
CA GLN A 179 -13.28 7.58 -14.31
C GLN A 179 -11.82 7.24 -13.96
N ASN A 180 -11.08 8.22 -13.43
CA ASN A 180 -9.72 8.03 -12.93
C ASN A 180 -9.52 8.67 -11.54
N PHE A 181 -8.42 8.33 -10.89
CA PHE A 181 -8.06 8.86 -9.57
C PHE A 181 -6.66 9.50 -9.59
N ALA A 182 -6.43 10.41 -8.66
CA ALA A 182 -5.12 10.99 -8.35
C ALA A 182 -4.95 11.16 -6.84
N SER A 183 -3.73 11.04 -6.33
CA SER A 183 -3.36 11.49 -4.99
C SER A 183 -2.83 12.92 -5.04
N ILE A 184 -3.14 13.73 -4.02
CA ILE A 184 -2.52 15.06 -3.85
C ILE A 184 -1.05 14.86 -3.44
N ARG A 185 -0.10 15.59 -4.04
CA ARG A 185 1.32 15.52 -3.63
C ARG A 185 1.52 16.13 -2.23
N TYR A 186 2.47 15.61 -1.46
CA TYR A 186 2.89 16.14 -0.16
C TYR A 186 3.16 17.66 -0.23
N PRO A 187 2.72 18.47 0.77
CA PRO A 187 2.85 19.92 0.71
C PRO A 187 4.29 20.41 0.76
N ILE A 188 4.63 21.39 -0.07
CA ILE A 188 6.00 21.91 -0.23
C ILE A 188 6.57 22.57 1.04
N ASN A 189 5.72 22.89 2.01
CA ASN A 189 6.04 23.45 3.32
C ASN A 189 5.62 22.53 4.49
N GLY A 190 5.31 21.26 4.22
CA GLY A 190 5.14 20.25 5.26
C GLY A 190 6.46 19.95 5.99
N THR A 191 6.37 19.66 7.29
CA THR A 191 7.52 19.48 8.18
C THR A 191 7.76 18.03 8.63
N ASN A 192 6.72 17.17 8.59
CA ASN A 192 6.85 15.76 8.97
C ASN A 192 7.63 14.97 7.90
N ARG A 193 8.88 14.60 8.23
CA ARG A 193 9.82 13.89 7.35
C ARG A 193 9.49 12.42 7.10
N ASN A 194 8.66 11.77 7.92
CA ASN A 194 8.20 10.40 7.64
C ASN A 194 7.17 10.45 6.51
N ILE A 195 6.11 11.24 6.69
CA ILE A 195 5.06 11.43 5.69
C ILE A 195 5.62 12.01 4.37
N GLN A 196 6.66 12.85 4.43
CA GLN A 196 7.33 13.38 3.22
C GLN A 196 7.86 12.27 2.28
N LYS A 197 8.29 11.12 2.82
CA LYS A 197 8.79 9.97 2.03
C LYS A 197 7.70 9.31 1.17
N LEU A 198 6.43 9.44 1.58
CA LEU A 198 5.27 8.90 0.86
C LEU A 198 4.96 9.67 -0.44
N GLU A 199 5.55 10.86 -0.60
CA GLU A 199 5.28 11.88 -1.62
C GLU A 199 3.82 12.36 -1.74
N LYS A 200 2.92 11.87 -0.89
CA LYS A 200 1.47 12.15 -0.91
C LYS A 200 1.06 13.01 0.27
N ALA A 201 -0.02 13.78 0.13
CA ALA A 201 -0.72 14.33 1.27
C ALA A 201 -1.58 13.24 1.93
N VAL A 202 -1.59 13.24 3.25
CA VAL A 202 -2.35 12.30 4.10
C VAL A 202 -3.10 13.09 5.16
N LEU A 203 -3.98 12.42 5.88
CA LEU A 203 -4.43 12.77 7.22
C LEU A 203 -3.67 11.87 8.21
N ILE A 204 -3.08 12.44 9.26
CA ILE A 204 -2.44 11.69 10.34
C ILE A 204 -3.51 11.23 11.34
N HIS A 205 -3.41 9.99 11.85
CA HIS A 205 -4.23 9.49 12.97
C HIS A 205 -3.37 8.60 13.89
N ASP A 206 -2.35 9.23 14.48
CA ASP A 206 -1.40 8.62 15.42
C ASP A 206 -1.79 8.88 16.89
N GLU A 207 -1.05 8.29 17.84
CA GLU A 207 -1.32 8.40 19.28
C GLU A 207 -1.39 9.84 19.81
N GLY A 208 -0.78 10.80 19.12
CA GLY A 208 -0.72 12.22 19.49
C GLY A 208 -1.52 13.16 18.60
N SER A 209 -2.08 12.69 17.47
CA SER A 209 -2.70 13.53 16.44
C SER A 209 -3.75 12.82 15.60
N ASP A 210 -5.01 13.28 15.64
CA ASP A 210 -6.08 12.92 14.68
C ASP A 210 -6.40 14.08 13.72
N GLU A 211 -6.41 13.84 12.41
CA GLU A 211 -6.70 14.83 11.38
C GLU A 211 -7.96 14.49 10.57
N ILE A 212 -8.94 15.40 10.58
CA ILE A 212 -10.21 15.25 9.86
C ILE A 212 -10.42 16.37 8.82
N ILE A 213 -11.00 16.01 7.68
CA ILE A 213 -11.46 16.98 6.67
C ILE A 213 -12.76 17.62 7.18
N GLN A 214 -12.71 18.91 7.50
CA GLN A 214 -13.91 19.67 7.90
C GLN A 214 -14.71 20.17 6.70
N ASN A 215 -14.03 20.57 5.62
CA ASN A 215 -14.68 21.10 4.43
C ASN A 215 -13.79 21.00 3.18
N VAL A 216 -14.45 21.04 2.02
CA VAL A 216 -13.80 21.17 0.71
C VAL A 216 -14.49 22.29 -0.07
N SER A 217 -13.69 23.21 -0.61
CA SER A 217 -14.16 24.32 -1.45
C SER A 217 -13.24 24.55 -2.64
N ILE A 218 -13.73 25.23 -3.67
CA ILE A 218 -12.95 25.59 -4.86
C ILE A 218 -12.96 27.10 -5.03
N LYS A 219 -11.77 27.64 -5.28
CA LYS A 219 -11.52 29.08 -5.51
C LYS A 219 -10.71 29.20 -6.80
N ASN A 220 -11.40 29.51 -7.89
CA ASN A 220 -10.88 29.44 -9.26
C ASN A 220 -10.38 28.02 -9.62
N ASP A 221 -9.09 27.86 -9.94
CA ASP A 221 -8.43 26.57 -10.22
C ASP A 221 -7.91 25.87 -8.94
N THR A 222 -8.04 26.52 -7.78
CA THR A 222 -7.51 25.99 -6.51
C THR A 222 -8.57 25.19 -5.76
N LEU A 223 -8.29 23.91 -5.51
CA LEU A 223 -8.96 23.10 -4.50
C LEU A 223 -8.42 23.48 -3.11
N VAL A 224 -9.32 23.79 -2.18
CA VAL A 224 -9.01 24.17 -0.80
C VAL A 224 -9.70 23.18 0.14
N ILE A 225 -8.91 22.46 0.93
CA ILE A 225 -9.35 21.42 1.86
C ILE A 225 -9.05 21.94 3.26
N GLY A 226 -10.10 22.21 4.04
CA GLY A 226 -9.97 22.62 5.43
C GLY A 226 -9.84 21.39 6.32
N ILE A 227 -8.73 21.27 7.04
CA ILE A 227 -8.40 20.15 7.93
C ILE A 227 -8.36 20.68 9.37
N LYS A 228 -8.92 19.90 10.32
CA LYS A 228 -8.69 20.08 11.76
C LYS A 228 -7.83 18.91 12.24
N ALA A 229 -6.69 19.24 12.83
CA ALA A 229 -5.90 18.35 13.66
C ALA A 229 -6.30 18.53 15.14
N ILE A 230 -6.45 17.44 15.85
CA ILE A 230 -6.70 17.36 17.30
C ILE A 230 -5.47 16.72 17.93
N TYR A 231 -4.91 17.33 18.97
CA TYR A 231 -3.73 16.85 19.68
C TYR A 231 -4.09 16.56 21.15
N GLN A 232 -3.22 15.85 21.88
CA GLN A 232 -3.42 15.62 23.33
C GLN A 232 -3.43 16.91 24.16
N GLU A 233 -2.82 17.99 23.66
CA GLU A 233 -2.77 19.31 24.31
C GLU A 233 -3.32 20.40 23.34
N GLY A 234 -4.57 20.24 22.90
CA GLY A 234 -5.29 21.20 22.04
C GLY A 234 -5.40 20.78 20.57
N GLY A 235 -5.02 21.64 19.63
CA GLY A 235 -5.11 21.30 18.20
C GLY A 235 -4.71 22.40 17.24
N SER A 236 -5.00 22.19 15.95
CA SER A 236 -4.89 23.24 14.93
C SER A 236 -5.84 23.03 13.76
N SER A 237 -6.24 24.10 13.08
CA SER A 237 -6.98 24.03 11.83
C SER A 237 -6.22 24.76 10.73
N TYR A 238 -6.22 24.20 9.51
CA TYR A 238 -5.44 24.73 8.40
C TYR A 238 -6.04 24.37 7.04
N ASN A 239 -5.63 25.10 5.99
CA ASN A 239 -6.04 24.85 4.61
C ASN A 239 -4.90 24.19 3.82
N LEU A 240 -5.12 22.93 3.40
CA LEU A 240 -4.33 22.30 2.34
C LEU A 240 -4.86 22.79 0.98
N LYS A 241 -4.00 23.42 0.18
CA LYS A 241 -4.34 23.99 -1.13
C LYS A 241 -3.57 23.32 -2.25
N THR A 242 -4.26 22.98 -3.35
CA THR A 242 -3.70 22.33 -4.56
C THR A 242 -4.51 22.75 -5.80
N THR A 243 -4.09 22.42 -7.02
CA THR A 243 -4.70 22.93 -8.27
C THR A 243 -5.10 21.83 -9.26
N PHE A 244 -6.14 22.06 -10.07
CA PHE A 244 -6.53 21.12 -11.13
C PHE A 244 -5.57 21.19 -12.32
N LYS A 245 -5.12 22.40 -12.70
CA LYS A 245 -4.22 22.64 -13.83
C LYS A 245 -2.88 21.90 -13.78
N ASP A 246 -2.35 21.62 -12.59
CA ASP A 246 -1.13 20.83 -12.40
C ASP A 246 -1.40 19.37 -11.96
N ASN A 247 -2.64 18.91 -12.10
CA ASN A 247 -3.10 17.57 -11.71
C ASN A 247 -2.69 17.22 -10.25
N PHE A 248 -2.89 18.17 -9.34
CA PHE A 248 -2.59 18.05 -7.90
C PHE A 248 -1.12 17.74 -7.57
N SER A 249 -0.20 17.96 -8.53
CA SER A 249 1.23 17.63 -8.38
C SER A 249 1.99 18.59 -7.46
N LYS A 250 1.36 19.67 -7.01
CA LYS A 250 1.85 20.54 -5.93
C LYS A 250 0.74 20.81 -4.92
N SER A 251 1.10 20.90 -3.65
CA SER A 251 0.22 21.41 -2.62
C SER A 251 0.99 22.27 -1.60
N ILE A 252 0.26 23.02 -0.79
CA ILE A 252 0.80 23.92 0.24
C ILE A 252 -0.16 23.99 1.42
N ILE A 253 0.38 23.93 2.64
CA ILE A 253 -0.37 24.21 3.88
C ILE A 253 -0.40 25.72 4.09
N THR A 254 -1.57 26.26 4.39
CA THR A 254 -1.79 27.71 4.56
C THR A 254 -2.82 27.96 5.65
N ASP A 255 -2.88 29.21 6.12
CA ASP A 255 -3.92 29.68 7.05
C ASP A 255 -4.00 28.84 8.35
N LYS A 256 -2.87 28.28 8.81
CA LYS A 256 -2.81 27.46 10.04
C LYS A 256 -3.05 28.33 11.27
N ILE A 257 -4.05 27.94 12.05
CA ILE A 257 -4.42 28.50 13.35
C ILE A 257 -4.27 27.38 14.38
N ASN A 258 -3.55 27.63 15.46
CA ASN A 258 -3.51 26.71 16.61
C ASN A 258 -4.58 27.12 17.62
N PHE A 259 -5.09 26.16 18.39
CA PHE A 259 -5.95 26.38 19.54
C PHE A 259 -5.51 25.46 20.69
N GLU A 260 -5.68 25.93 21.91
CA GLU A 260 -5.51 25.14 23.14
C GLU A 260 -6.79 24.30 23.36
N GLU A 261 -6.86 23.47 24.42
CA GLU A 261 -8.12 22.78 24.75
C GLU A 261 -9.24 23.77 25.09
N GLU A 262 -10.49 23.41 24.80
CA GLU A 262 -11.67 24.14 25.29
C GLU A 262 -12.01 23.63 26.70
N GLU A 263 -11.78 24.46 27.74
CA GLU A 263 -12.18 24.20 29.15
C GLU A 263 -13.72 24.10 29.35
#